data_AF-A0A8H6YTX6-F1
#
_entry.id   AF-A0A8H6YTX6-F1
#
_cell.length_a   1.000
_cell.length_b   1.000
_cell.length_c   1.000
_cell.angle_alpha   90.00
_cell.angle_beta   90.00
_cell.angle_gamma   90.00
#
_symmetry.space_group_name_H-M   'P 1'
#
loop_
_entity.id
_entity.type
_entity.pdbx_description
1 polymer ?
#
loop_
_entity_poly.entity_id
_entity_poly.type
_entity_poly.pdbx_seq_one_letter_code
_entity_poly.pdbx_strand_id
1 'polypeptide(L)'
;MPGFYATIIDDFLTPAECDALKELASSTGEWQLAGLMAHATTETVHTSFRNSDRIVRVDAATADMIYQRLRPLVPELHVITPDSDDGLCDLLDGPTPQKSFVTLHLYLNGDVSGGATRFWTPDRKHFIDVEPKVGRVLVFQQRMLVHSGEVTEGIKYTMRTEFMFEQV
;
A
#
# COMPACT_ATOMS: atom_id res chain seq x y z
N MET A 1 24.00 -8.46 7.31
CA MET A 1 22.62 -8.87 7.64
C MET A 1 21.70 -8.21 6.62
N PRO A 2 20.73 -8.91 6.01
CA PRO A 2 19.78 -8.21 5.15
C PRO A 2 18.92 -7.31 6.06
N GLY A 3 18.97 -6.00 5.81
CA GLY A 3 18.12 -5.03 6.49
C GLY A 3 16.69 -5.08 5.94
N PHE A 4 15.76 -4.42 6.64
CA PHE A 4 14.43 -4.15 6.10
C PHE A 4 14.41 -2.80 5.41
N TYR A 5 13.64 -2.68 4.33
CA TYR A 5 13.57 -1.46 3.53
C TYR A 5 12.23 -0.73 3.65
N ALA A 6 12.32 0.58 3.84
CA ALA A 6 11.23 1.53 3.69
C ALA A 6 11.81 2.82 3.11
N THR A 7 11.11 3.43 2.16
CA THR A 7 11.49 4.72 1.57
C THR A 7 10.29 5.64 1.47
N ILE A 8 10.56 6.95 1.55
CA ILE A 8 9.58 8.01 1.47
C ILE A 8 9.83 8.78 0.19
N ILE A 9 8.78 8.95 -0.60
CA ILE A 9 8.79 9.82 -1.78
C ILE A 9 7.74 10.90 -1.53
N ASP A 10 8.22 12.12 -1.32
CA ASP A 10 7.37 13.30 -1.18
C ASP A 10 6.90 13.80 -2.55
N ASP A 11 5.76 14.51 -2.53
CA ASP A 11 5.18 15.16 -3.71
C ASP A 11 4.92 14.17 -4.87
N PHE A 12 4.69 12.89 -4.52
CA PHE A 12 4.37 11.82 -5.45
C PHE A 12 3.00 11.98 -6.09
N LEU A 13 2.04 12.55 -5.36
CA LEU A 13 0.76 13.05 -5.87
C LEU A 13 0.62 14.54 -5.55
N THR A 14 -0.07 15.27 -6.41
CA THR A 14 -0.50 16.62 -6.07
C THR A 14 -1.70 16.59 -5.11
N PRO A 15 -1.96 17.66 -4.34
CA PRO A 15 -3.15 17.73 -3.48
C PRO A 15 -4.47 17.50 -4.24
N ALA A 16 -4.59 18.05 -5.46
CA ALA A 16 -5.77 17.87 -6.30
C ALA A 16 -5.98 16.40 -6.72
N GLU A 17 -4.90 15.67 -6.97
CA GLU A 17 -4.98 14.22 -7.26
C GLU A 17 -5.37 13.42 -6.00
N CYS A 18 -4.89 13.82 -4.82
CA CYS A 18 -5.34 13.23 -3.57
C CYS A 18 -6.84 13.44 -3.34
N ASP A 19 -7.37 14.62 -3.65
CA ASP A 19 -8.80 14.91 -3.57
C ASP A 19 -9.60 14.07 -4.57
N ALA A 20 -9.17 14.01 -5.84
CA ALA A 20 -9.80 13.18 -6.86
C ALA A 20 -9.83 11.69 -6.47
N LEU A 21 -8.78 11.17 -5.83
CA LEU A 21 -8.76 9.77 -5.35
C LEU A 21 -9.74 9.53 -4.19
N LYS A 22 -9.92 10.50 -3.28
CA LYS A 22 -10.91 10.40 -2.19
C LYS A 22 -12.35 10.41 -2.74
N GLU A 23 -12.60 11.26 -3.73
CA GLU A 23 -13.89 11.32 -4.44
C GLU A 23 -14.14 10.02 -5.21
N LEU A 24 -13.14 9.53 -5.94
CA LEU A 24 -13.19 8.28 -6.68
C LEU A 24 -13.51 7.09 -5.77
N ALA A 25 -12.88 7.02 -4.59
CA ALA A 25 -13.16 6.00 -3.60
C ALA A 25 -14.63 6.04 -3.14
N SER A 26 -15.14 7.23 -2.83
CA SER A 26 -16.50 7.42 -2.30
C SER A 26 -17.59 7.28 -3.38
N SER A 27 -17.24 7.35 -4.68
CA SER A 27 -18.18 7.21 -5.79
C SER A 27 -18.73 5.78 -5.98
N THR A 28 -18.08 4.78 -5.40
CA THR A 28 -18.35 3.35 -5.68
C THR A 28 -19.09 2.60 -4.59
N GLY A 29 -19.34 3.23 -3.44
CA GLY A 29 -20.05 2.58 -2.34
C GLY A 29 -19.76 3.22 -0.99
N GLU A 30 -20.26 2.57 0.06
CA GLU A 30 -20.09 3.01 1.43
C GLU A 30 -18.78 2.50 2.03
N TRP A 31 -18.19 3.31 2.89
CA TRP A 31 -17.03 2.96 3.69
C TRP A 31 -17.42 1.89 4.72
N GLN A 32 -16.67 0.79 4.79
CA GLN A 32 -16.94 -0.31 5.71
C GLN A 32 -15.85 -0.42 6.77
N LEU A 33 -16.23 -0.73 8.00
CA LEU A 33 -15.27 -0.90 9.08
C LEU A 33 -14.28 -2.03 8.75
N ALA A 34 -12.98 -1.73 8.77
CA ALA A 34 -11.97 -2.69 8.33
C ALA A 34 -11.71 -3.75 9.41
N GLY A 35 -12.24 -4.96 9.24
CA GLY A 35 -12.02 -6.05 10.19
C GLY A 35 -10.64 -6.71 10.04
N LEU A 36 -10.22 -7.43 11.08
CA LEU A 36 -9.02 -8.26 11.06
C LEU A 36 -9.40 -9.68 10.63
N MET A 37 -8.67 -10.23 9.67
CA MET A 37 -8.72 -11.65 9.36
C MET A 37 -7.99 -12.42 10.45
N ALA A 38 -8.71 -12.90 11.46
CA ALA A 38 -8.20 -13.96 12.33
C ALA A 38 -8.25 -15.29 11.55
N HIS A 39 -7.25 -16.15 11.73
CA HIS A 39 -7.23 -17.48 11.11
C HIS A 39 -8.61 -18.18 11.22
N ALA A 40 -9.19 -18.54 10.07
CA ALA A 40 -10.49 -19.19 9.85
C ALA A 40 -11.74 -18.28 9.84
N THR A 41 -12.21 -17.97 8.62
CA THR A 41 -13.61 -17.66 8.20
C THR A 41 -14.42 -16.58 8.91
N THR A 42 -13.92 -15.92 9.95
CA THR A 42 -14.63 -14.84 10.66
C THR A 42 -13.77 -13.58 10.74
N GLU A 43 -14.27 -12.51 10.13
CA GLU A 43 -13.68 -11.18 10.26
C GLU A 43 -14.01 -10.67 11.67
N THR A 44 -12.99 -10.50 12.51
CA THR A 44 -13.17 -9.96 13.86
C THR A 44 -12.81 -8.48 13.84
N VAL A 45 -13.80 -7.64 14.13
CA VAL A 45 -13.61 -6.21 14.27
C VAL A 45 -13.07 -5.94 15.68
N HIS A 46 -11.80 -5.57 15.77
CA HIS A 46 -11.19 -5.09 17.02
C HIS A 46 -10.98 -3.58 16.93
N THR A 47 -12.02 -2.81 17.31
CA THR A 47 -11.98 -1.33 17.31
C THR A 47 -10.94 -0.74 18.27
N SER A 48 -10.42 -1.53 19.22
CA SER A 48 -9.33 -1.10 20.12
C SER A 48 -7.94 -1.09 19.46
N PHE A 49 -7.78 -1.71 18.28
CA PHE A 49 -6.51 -1.76 17.55
C PHE A 49 -6.64 -1.38 16.08
N ARG A 50 -7.84 -1.48 15.49
CA ARG A 50 -8.13 -1.10 14.10
C ARG A 50 -9.51 -0.45 14.02
N ASN A 51 -9.52 0.88 14.15
CA ASN A 51 -10.72 1.71 14.08
C ASN A 51 -10.76 2.53 12.77
N SER A 52 -10.37 1.90 11.66
CA SER A 52 -10.34 2.54 10.34
C SER A 52 -11.40 1.94 9.45
N ASP A 53 -12.12 2.76 8.70
CA ASP A 53 -12.94 2.28 7.60
C ASP A 53 -12.07 2.01 6.36
N ARG A 54 -12.59 1.18 5.45
CA ARG A 54 -11.96 0.80 4.19
C ARG A 54 -13.02 0.66 3.10
N ILE A 55 -12.61 1.05 1.90
CA ILE A 55 -13.23 0.66 0.63
C ILE A 55 -12.14 0.05 -0.25
N VAL A 56 -12.49 -0.98 -1.03
CA VAL A 56 -11.57 -1.63 -1.98
C VAL A 56 -12.06 -1.36 -3.39
N ARG A 57 -11.15 -0.92 -4.26
CA ARG A 57 -11.45 -0.62 -5.66
C ARG A 57 -10.41 -1.28 -6.55
N VAL A 58 -10.88 -1.89 -7.63
CA VAL A 58 -10.05 -2.32 -8.76
C VAL A 58 -10.18 -1.26 -9.84
N ASP A 59 -9.11 -0.52 -10.10
CA ASP A 59 -9.11 0.60 -11.04
C ASP A 59 -7.80 0.62 -11.83
N ALA A 60 -7.86 0.15 -13.09
CA ALA A 60 -6.68 -0.02 -13.92
C ALA A 60 -6.02 1.31 -14.29
N ALA A 61 -6.81 2.37 -14.51
CA ALA A 61 -6.29 3.69 -14.86
C ALA A 61 -5.51 4.31 -13.69
N THR A 62 -6.04 4.20 -12.47
CA THR A 62 -5.36 4.64 -11.25
C THR A 62 -4.08 3.83 -11.01
N ALA A 63 -4.12 2.52 -11.22
CA ALA A 63 -2.96 1.65 -11.08
C ALA A 63 -1.84 2.02 -12.09
N ASP A 64 -2.19 2.24 -13.37
CA ASP A 64 -1.22 2.65 -14.39
C ASP A 64 -0.63 4.03 -14.08
N MET A 65 -1.44 5.01 -13.67
CA MET A 65 -0.94 6.34 -13.25
C MET A 65 0.11 6.24 -12.14
N ILE A 66 -0.16 5.45 -11.10
CA ILE A 66 0.79 5.24 -9.99
C ILE A 66 2.06 4.54 -10.49
N TYR A 67 1.91 3.52 -11.33
CA TYR A 67 3.04 2.78 -11.90
C TYR A 67 3.94 3.69 -12.75
N GLN A 68 3.38 4.48 -13.66
CA GLN A 68 4.14 5.39 -14.52
C GLN A 68 4.89 6.46 -13.72
N ARG A 69 4.32 6.96 -12.61
CA ARG A 69 5.00 7.91 -11.72
C ARG A 69 6.14 7.27 -10.93
N LEU A 70 5.96 6.03 -10.49
CA LEU A 70 6.95 5.35 -9.65
C LEU A 70 8.14 4.81 -10.46
N ARG A 71 7.89 4.35 -11.69
CA ARG A 71 8.91 3.78 -12.59
C ARG A 71 10.19 4.61 -12.72
N PRO A 72 10.17 5.93 -12.99
CA PRO A 72 11.41 6.72 -13.09
C PRO A 72 12.11 6.94 -11.74
N LEU A 73 11.41 6.73 -10.61
CA LEU A 73 11.95 6.94 -9.26
C LEU A 73 12.58 5.67 -8.67
N VAL A 74 12.30 4.52 -9.28
CA VAL A 74 12.82 3.21 -8.88
C VAL A 74 13.60 2.63 -10.07
N PRO A 75 14.89 3.00 -10.24
CA PRO A 75 15.67 2.60 -11.42
C PRO A 75 15.86 1.08 -11.56
N GLU A 76 15.69 0.33 -10.48
CA GLU A 76 15.77 -1.14 -10.43
C GLU A 76 14.43 -1.83 -10.78
N LEU A 77 13.38 -1.06 -11.11
CA LEU A 77 12.08 -1.62 -11.48
C LEU A 77 12.13 -2.13 -12.93
N HIS A 78 12.41 -3.42 -13.08
CA HIS A 78 12.43 -4.11 -14.37
C HIS A 78 11.11 -4.84 -14.61
N VAL A 79 10.58 -4.72 -15.84
CA VAL A 79 9.54 -5.65 -16.33
C VAL A 79 10.27 -6.83 -16.93
N ILE A 80 10.03 -8.02 -16.38
CA ILE A 80 10.50 -9.27 -16.98
C ILE A 80 9.35 -9.76 -17.85
N THR A 81 9.48 -9.61 -19.16
CA THR A 81 8.58 -10.28 -20.10
C THR A 81 9.11 -11.69 -20.32
N PRO A 82 8.26 -12.73 -20.35
CA PRO A 82 8.71 -14.02 -20.86
C PRO A 82 9.19 -13.83 -22.30
N ASP A 83 10.46 -14.15 -22.57
CA ASP A 83 10.99 -14.15 -23.92
C ASP A 83 10.24 -15.23 -24.69
N SER A 84 9.64 -14.87 -25.82
CA SER A 84 8.73 -15.72 -26.61
C SER A 84 9.38 -16.96 -27.25
N ASP A 85 10.61 -17.32 -26.86
CA ASP A 85 11.45 -18.33 -27.51
C ASP A 85 11.87 -19.47 -26.56
N ASP A 86 11.43 -19.48 -25.30
CA ASP A 86 11.70 -20.56 -24.34
C ASP A 86 10.60 -21.65 -24.29
N GLY A 87 9.52 -21.49 -25.08
CA GLY A 87 8.41 -22.43 -25.14
C GLY A 87 7.56 -22.49 -23.86
N LEU A 88 7.73 -21.55 -22.93
CA LEU A 88 6.98 -21.53 -21.67
C LEU A 88 5.56 -20.97 -21.84
N CYS A 89 5.30 -20.18 -22.89
CA CYS A 89 3.97 -19.63 -23.19
C CYS A 89 2.88 -20.70 -23.31
N ASP A 90 3.22 -21.92 -23.74
CA ASP A 90 2.27 -23.03 -23.87
C ASP A 90 2.01 -23.79 -22.55
N LEU A 91 2.77 -23.50 -21.49
CA LEU A 91 2.60 -24.08 -20.14
C LEU A 91 1.89 -23.13 -19.16
N LEU A 92 1.67 -21.87 -19.55
CA LEU A 92 1.05 -20.82 -18.74
C LEU A 92 -0.46 -20.67 -18.98
N ASP A 93 -1.14 -21.71 -19.48
CA ASP A 93 -2.60 -21.75 -19.53
C ASP A 93 -3.18 -21.97 -18.12
N GLY A 94 -3.17 -20.89 -17.33
CA GLY A 94 -3.75 -20.80 -16.00
C GLY A 94 -3.32 -19.50 -15.29
N PRO A 95 -4.11 -18.96 -14.35
CA PRO A 95 -3.68 -17.80 -13.59
C PRO A 95 -2.42 -18.15 -12.79
N THR A 96 -1.29 -17.54 -13.14
CA THR A 96 -0.07 -17.65 -12.36
C THR A 96 -0.30 -17.04 -10.97
N PRO A 97 0.21 -17.68 -9.91
CA PRO A 97 0.03 -17.18 -8.56
C PRO A 97 0.80 -15.86 -8.39
N GLN A 98 0.07 -14.75 -8.45
CA GLN A 98 0.63 -13.43 -8.19
C GLN A 98 0.82 -13.22 -6.70
N LYS A 99 1.96 -12.63 -6.30
CA LYS A 99 2.28 -12.35 -4.90
C LYS A 99 2.85 -10.95 -4.73
N SER A 100 2.39 -10.25 -3.70
CA SER A 100 2.96 -8.98 -3.29
C SER A 100 4.05 -9.15 -2.23
N PHE A 101 5.13 -8.37 -2.38
CA PHE A 101 6.20 -8.24 -1.38
C PHE A 101 6.40 -6.79 -0.92
N VAL A 102 5.92 -5.82 -1.70
CA VAL A 102 6.15 -4.39 -1.51
C VAL A 102 4.81 -3.66 -1.50
N THR A 103 4.61 -2.86 -0.46
CA THR A 103 3.44 -2.02 -0.26
C THR A 103 3.76 -0.58 -0.64
N LEU A 104 2.84 0.07 -1.34
CA LEU A 104 2.78 1.51 -1.52
C LEU A 104 1.66 2.06 -0.64
N HIS A 105 2.01 2.90 0.33
CA HIS A 105 1.08 3.57 1.23
C HIS A 105 1.06 5.05 0.90
N LEU A 106 0.02 5.50 0.21
CA LEU A 106 -0.16 6.87 -0.22
C LEU A 106 -0.96 7.64 0.82
N TYR A 107 -0.46 8.82 1.21
CA TYR A 107 -1.11 9.73 2.14
C TYR A 107 -1.91 10.76 1.36
N LEU A 108 -3.24 10.74 1.51
CA LEU A 108 -4.16 11.61 0.76
C LEU A 108 -4.50 12.90 1.53
N ASN A 109 -4.04 13.02 2.77
CA ASN A 109 -4.05 14.23 3.58
C ASN A 109 -2.95 14.15 4.68
N GLY A 110 -2.80 15.22 5.46
CA GLY A 110 -1.79 15.31 6.54
C GLY A 110 -2.15 16.25 7.68
N ASP A 111 -3.35 16.81 7.66
CA ASP A 111 -3.94 17.72 8.64
C ASP A 111 -4.58 16.93 9.79
N VAL A 112 -3.78 16.11 10.47
CA VAL A 112 -4.22 15.27 11.59
C VAL A 112 -3.23 15.30 12.75
N SER A 113 -3.71 15.08 13.97
CA SER A 113 -2.84 14.85 15.13
C SER A 113 -2.59 13.34 15.28
N GLY A 114 -1.33 12.96 15.47
CA GLY A 114 -0.91 11.56 15.41
C GLY A 114 -0.92 11.05 13.97
N GLY A 115 -1.34 9.80 13.76
CA GLY A 115 -1.49 9.23 12.43
C GLY A 115 -0.18 8.85 11.74
N ALA A 116 0.98 8.96 12.40
CA ALA A 116 2.23 8.47 11.87
C ALA A 116 2.16 6.97 11.55
N THR A 117 2.73 6.56 10.42
CA THR A 117 3.00 5.13 10.19
C THR A 117 4.30 4.80 10.92
N ARG A 118 4.18 4.17 12.09
CA ARG A 118 5.28 3.78 12.96
C ARG A 118 5.80 2.41 12.57
N PHE A 119 7.09 2.28 12.28
CA PHE A 119 7.78 0.99 12.14
C PHE A 119 8.58 0.67 13.39
N TRP A 120 8.37 -0.52 13.95
CA TRP A 120 9.09 -0.99 15.13
C TRP A 120 10.27 -1.89 14.74
N THR A 121 11.36 -1.80 15.48
CA THR A 121 12.38 -2.86 15.46
C THR A 121 11.80 -4.18 15.95
N PRO A 122 12.35 -5.35 15.56
CA PRO A 122 11.81 -6.65 15.98
C PRO A 122 11.70 -6.82 17.50
N ASP A 123 12.60 -6.20 18.27
CA ASP A 123 12.61 -6.20 19.74
C ASP A 123 11.63 -5.17 20.37
N ARG A 124 10.94 -4.38 19.55
CA ARG A 124 9.99 -3.32 19.92
C ARG A 124 10.57 -2.21 20.81
N LYS A 125 11.90 -2.04 20.83
CA LYS A 125 12.55 -1.01 21.65
C LYS A 125 12.73 0.31 20.93
N HIS A 126 12.88 0.27 19.61
CA HIS A 126 13.08 1.45 18.79
C HIS A 126 12.02 1.51 17.70
N PHE A 127 11.77 2.71 17.21
CA PHE A 127 10.84 2.93 16.11
C PHE A 127 11.28 4.08 15.23
N ILE A 128 10.75 4.08 14.01
CA ILE A 128 10.81 5.21 13.08
C ILE A 128 9.38 5.56 12.70
N ASP A 129 9.05 6.85 12.75
CA ASP A 129 7.75 7.37 12.37
C ASP A 129 7.80 8.01 10.98
N VAL A 130 6.79 7.71 10.18
CA VAL A 130 6.52 8.39 8.91
C VAL A 130 5.24 9.18 9.07
N GLU A 131 5.39 10.49 9.24
CA GLU A 131 4.27 11.41 9.39
C GLU A 131 3.41 11.47 8.12
N PRO A 132 2.08 11.59 8.26
CA PRO A 132 1.20 11.79 7.12
C PRO A 132 1.45 13.16 6.50
N LYS A 133 1.89 13.18 5.24
CA LYS A 133 2.04 14.39 4.43
C LYS A 133 1.23 14.17 3.16
N VAL A 134 0.31 15.10 2.83
CA VAL A 134 -0.48 15.02 1.60
C VAL A 134 0.44 14.85 0.38
N GLY A 135 0.10 13.89 -0.48
CA GLY A 135 0.86 13.60 -1.68
C GLY A 135 2.09 12.70 -1.49
N ARG A 136 2.44 12.33 -0.25
CA ARG A 136 3.53 11.38 0.04
C ARG A 136 3.14 9.95 -0.32
N VAL A 137 4.09 9.18 -0.82
CA VAL A 137 4.04 7.71 -0.80
C VAL A 137 5.16 7.14 0.06
N LEU A 138 4.79 6.20 0.92
CA LEU A 138 5.70 5.35 1.68
C LEU A 138 5.75 3.98 1.01
N VAL A 139 6.92 3.59 0.52
CA VAL A 139 7.16 2.30 -0.14
C VAL A 139 7.97 1.42 0.80
N PHE A 140 7.45 0.26 1.18
CA PHE A 140 8.11 -0.61 2.14
C PHE A 140 7.85 -2.09 1.87
N GLN A 141 8.78 -2.94 2.32
CA GLN A 141 8.56 -4.38 2.28
C GLN A 141 7.54 -4.82 3.33
N GLN A 142 6.49 -5.52 2.92
CA GLN A 142 5.40 -5.85 3.84
C GLN A 142 5.81 -6.89 4.89
N ARG A 143 6.69 -7.83 4.51
CA ARG A 143 7.07 -8.96 5.36
C ARG A 143 8.01 -8.52 6.48
N MET A 144 7.67 -8.92 7.71
CA MET A 144 8.45 -8.71 8.95
C MET A 144 8.62 -7.25 9.41
N LEU A 145 8.00 -6.27 8.75
CA LEU A 145 7.92 -4.89 9.24
C LEU A 145 6.66 -4.69 10.08
N VAL A 146 6.82 -4.76 11.40
CA VAL A 146 5.75 -4.46 12.36
C VAL A 146 5.46 -2.97 12.31
N HIS A 147 4.20 -2.60 12.00
CA HIS A 147 3.79 -1.21 11.91
C HIS A 147 2.42 -0.93 12.52
N SER A 148 2.22 0.32 12.95
CA SER A 148 0.99 0.84 13.55
C SER A 148 0.75 2.28 13.11
N GLY A 149 -0.47 2.80 13.23
CA GLY A 149 -0.74 4.20 12.96
C GLY A 149 -2.05 4.67 13.55
N GLU A 150 -1.98 5.16 14.78
CA GLU A 150 -3.12 5.68 15.54
C GLU A 150 -3.30 7.17 15.29
N VAL A 151 -4.51 7.58 14.92
CA VAL A 151 -4.91 9.00 14.81
C VAL A 151 -5.57 9.40 16.11
N THR A 152 -5.13 10.51 16.71
CA THR A 152 -5.71 11.02 17.95
C THR A 152 -6.72 12.14 17.71
N GLU A 153 -6.60 12.86 16.60
CA GLU A 153 -7.52 13.94 16.20
C GLU A 153 -7.58 14.08 14.68
N GLY A 154 -8.77 14.35 14.14
CA GLY A 154 -9.01 14.46 12.71
C GLY A 154 -9.26 13.12 12.02
N ILE A 155 -9.28 13.12 10.69
CA ILE A 155 -9.48 11.92 9.86
C ILE A 155 -8.30 11.80 8.90
N LYS A 156 -7.60 10.66 8.95
CA LYS A 156 -6.48 10.34 8.05
C LYS A 156 -6.99 9.49 6.88
N TYR A 157 -6.86 10.00 5.66
CA TYR A 157 -7.15 9.28 4.42
C TYR A 157 -5.85 8.73 3.84
N THR A 158 -5.82 7.42 3.59
CA THR A 158 -4.71 6.78 2.89
C THR A 158 -5.19 5.74 1.91
N MET A 159 -4.46 5.60 0.81
CA MET A 159 -4.64 4.53 -0.16
C MET A 159 -3.47 3.55 -0.04
N ARG A 160 -3.77 2.25 -0.05
CA ARG A 160 -2.76 1.20 -0.14
C ARG A 160 -2.90 0.51 -1.48
N THR A 161 -1.80 0.39 -2.20
CA THR A 161 -1.67 -0.49 -3.36
C THR A 161 -0.37 -1.29 -3.24
N GLU A 162 -0.21 -2.30 -4.08
CA GLU A 162 0.84 -3.31 -3.96
C GLU A 162 1.47 -3.59 -5.32
N PHE A 163 2.78 -3.86 -5.34
CA PHE A 163 3.40 -4.47 -6.51
C PHE A 163 3.10 -5.96 -6.52
N MET A 164 2.43 -6.42 -7.57
CA MET A 164 2.19 -7.84 -7.80
C MET A 164 3.37 -8.40 -8.60
N PHE A 165 3.99 -9.44 -8.07
CA PHE A 165 5.08 -10.16 -8.71
C PHE A 165 4.55 -11.49 -9.23
N GLU A 166 5.03 -11.88 -10.41
CA GLU A 166 4.81 -13.17 -11.02
C GLU A 166 6.12 -13.95 -10.98
N GLN A 167 6.03 -15.25 -10.67
CA GLN A 167 7.16 -16.14 -10.79
C GLN A 167 7.27 -16.57 -12.25
N VAL A 168 8.31 -16.08 -12.92
CA VAL A 168 8.79 -16.56 -14.22
C VAL A 168 9.79 -17.69 -14.04
#